data_AF-E2CDB0-F1
#
_entry.id   AF-E2CDB0-F1
#
_cell.length_a   1.000
_cell.length_b   1.000
_cell.length_c   1.000
_cell.angle_alpha   90.00
_cell.angle_beta   90.00
_cell.angle_gamma   90.00
#
_symmetry.space_group_name_H-M   'P 1'
#
loop_
_entity.id
_entity.type
_entity.pdbx_description
1 polymer ?
#
loop_
_entity_poly.entity_id
_entity_poly.type
_entity_poly.pdbx_seq_one_letter_code
_entity_poly.pdbx_strand_id
1 'polypeptide(L)'
;MGIRTSHLDVVPILDEVIGHAEVAGHKKTVVMPATKLAAQLDARRGPSLATLAELEADLDWGEGAEAKVWGDASSDKRGIYRKSGVSGQGQWTRIGPLPETDITHSLRVPDEETIEPFPQKADRAGTVMMFDADGQPTAGPTASDISNAQAHAQGITAARDAAEAAKKRAEEIAADVQETFDDAAQKAAQSVVSSVQSAVERAEAAKAKAEELLAAGSVFYGLYREDDHLILENGTGDFDTSKYLCWDIGPPGLTFSIDQNGHLILATQEG
;
A
#
# COMPACT_ATOMS: atom_id res chain seq x y z
N MET A 1 15.12 -56.36 30.95
CA MET A 1 16.29 -56.32 31.86
C MET A 1 16.53 -54.88 32.26
N GLY A 2 16.49 -54.58 33.57
CA GLY A 2 16.74 -53.23 34.07
C GLY A 2 18.20 -52.81 33.89
N ILE A 3 18.44 -51.51 33.69
CA ILE A 3 19.81 -50.98 33.66
C ILE A 3 20.35 -51.01 35.08
N ARG A 4 21.24 -51.95 35.37
CA ARG A 4 22.02 -51.96 36.61
C ARG A 4 23.07 -50.86 36.50
N THR A 5 22.84 -49.71 37.12
CA THR A 5 23.87 -48.67 37.25
C THR A 5 24.86 -49.17 38.30
N SER A 6 25.93 -49.82 37.86
CA SER A 6 26.83 -50.57 38.73
C SER A 6 28.05 -49.79 39.22
N HIS A 7 28.08 -48.47 39.09
CA HIS A 7 29.24 -47.67 39.49
C HIS A 7 28.82 -46.32 40.07
N LEU A 8 28.68 -46.24 41.39
CA LEU A 8 29.10 -45.02 42.09
C LEU A 8 30.62 -45.06 42.14
N ASP A 9 31.30 -44.40 41.19
CA ASP A 9 32.75 -44.25 41.25
C ASP A 9 33.09 -43.51 42.55
N VAL A 10 33.69 -44.24 43.50
CA VAL A 10 34.25 -43.63 44.71
C VAL A 10 35.41 -42.77 44.24
N VAL A 11 35.19 -41.46 44.19
CA VAL A 11 36.23 -40.51 43.84
C VAL A 11 37.36 -40.66 44.89
N PRO A 12 38.63 -40.84 44.50
CA PRO A 12 39.75 -41.19 45.41
C PRO A 12 40.12 -40.11 46.43
N ILE A 13 39.28 -39.09 46.60
CA ILE A 13 39.44 -37.98 47.54
C ILE A 13 38.75 -38.28 48.88
N LEU A 14 37.89 -39.30 48.95
CA LEU A 14 37.15 -39.70 50.16
C LEU A 14 37.45 -41.15 50.53
N ASP A 15 38.32 -41.36 51.53
CA ASP A 15 38.58 -42.71 52.08
C ASP A 15 37.55 -43.11 53.14
N GLU A 16 37.12 -42.15 53.96
CA GLU A 16 36.23 -42.38 55.10
C GLU A 16 35.17 -41.29 55.21
N VAL A 17 33.97 -41.70 55.60
CA VAL A 17 32.85 -40.81 55.94
C VAL A 17 32.65 -40.86 57.45
N ILE A 18 32.74 -39.69 58.08
CA ILE A 18 32.52 -39.54 59.52
C ILE A 18 31.06 -39.11 59.73
N GLY A 19 30.30 -39.93 60.43
CA GLY A 19 28.93 -39.66 60.81
C GLY A 19 28.74 -39.66 62.32
N HIS A 20 27.61 -39.11 62.77
CA HIS A 20 27.18 -39.25 64.16
C HIS A 20 26.03 -40.26 64.21
N ALA A 21 26.22 -41.34 64.95
CA ALA A 21 25.16 -42.30 65.25
C ALA A 21 24.73 -42.13 66.70
N GLU A 22 23.41 -42.08 66.94
CA GLU A 22 22.85 -42.11 68.28
C GLU A 22 22.32 -43.50 68.55
N VAL A 23 22.87 -44.18 69.55
CA VAL A 23 22.41 -45.51 69.98
C VAL A 23 22.09 -45.44 71.46
N ALA A 24 20.83 -45.71 71.81
CA ALA A 24 20.32 -45.64 73.18
C ALA A 24 20.59 -44.29 73.89
N GLY A 25 20.42 -43.17 73.19
CA GLY A 25 20.56 -41.81 73.75
C GLY A 25 22.01 -41.30 73.86
N HIS A 26 23.00 -42.08 73.44
CA HIS A 26 24.40 -41.66 73.41
C HIS A 26 24.87 -41.38 71.98
N LYS A 27 25.41 -40.19 71.74
CA LYS A 27 25.99 -39.77 70.46
C LYS A 27 27.40 -40.33 70.33
N LYS A 28 27.62 -41.17 69.32
CA LYS A 28 28.91 -41.76 68.98
C LYS A 28 29.32 -41.33 67.58
N THR A 29 30.57 -40.89 67.44
CA THR A 29 31.17 -40.70 66.11
C THR A 29 31.45 -42.08 65.50
N VAL A 30 30.92 -42.32 64.31
CA VAL A 30 31.13 -43.55 63.55
C VAL A 30 31.89 -43.19 62.29
N VAL A 31 32.96 -43.91 62.04
CA VAL A 31 33.75 -43.80 60.82
C VAL A 31 33.39 -44.99 59.94
N MET A 32 32.95 -44.71 58.72
CA MET A 32 32.61 -45.73 57.72
C MET A 32 33.49 -45.55 56.49
N PRO A 33 34.15 -46.60 55.98
CA PRO A 33 34.87 -46.53 54.71
C PRO A 33 33.94 -46.08 53.59
N ALA A 34 34.38 -45.14 52.75
CA ALA A 34 33.58 -44.62 51.64
C ALA A 34 33.15 -45.73 50.67
N THR A 35 34.01 -46.75 50.49
CA THR A 35 33.70 -47.96 49.72
C THR A 35 32.53 -48.76 50.29
N LYS A 36 32.40 -48.81 51.62
CA LYS A 36 31.29 -49.48 52.30
C LYS A 36 30.00 -48.69 52.19
N LEU A 37 30.07 -47.36 52.25
CA LEU A 37 28.92 -46.48 52.02
C LEU A 37 28.44 -46.57 50.56
N ALA A 38 29.36 -46.53 49.60
CA ALA A 38 29.05 -46.70 48.18
C ALA A 38 28.41 -48.06 47.92
N ALA A 39 28.95 -49.15 48.48
CA ALA A 39 28.34 -50.47 48.39
C ALA A 39 26.92 -50.53 49.01
N GLN A 40 26.66 -49.79 50.10
CA GLN A 40 25.33 -49.69 50.69
C GLN A 40 24.34 -48.84 49.86
N LEU A 41 24.83 -47.78 49.21
CA LEU A 41 24.04 -46.95 48.29
C LEU A 41 23.72 -47.71 47.01
N ASP A 42 24.70 -48.43 46.44
CA ASP A 42 24.51 -49.29 45.28
C ASP A 42 23.57 -50.47 45.60
N ALA A 43 23.63 -51.04 46.80
CA ALA A 43 22.68 -52.06 47.23
C ALA A 43 21.24 -51.53 47.37
N ARG A 44 21.06 -50.23 47.62
CA ARG A 44 19.73 -49.59 47.69
C ARG A 44 19.20 -49.14 46.33
N ARG A 45 20.05 -48.96 45.32
CA ARG A 45 19.66 -48.51 44.00
C ARG A 45 19.13 -49.70 43.18
N GLY A 46 17.81 -49.81 43.07
CA GLY A 46 17.14 -50.82 42.25
C GLY A 46 16.99 -50.41 40.78
N PRO A 47 16.32 -51.25 39.97
CA PRO A 47 16.18 -51.05 38.54
C PRO A 47 15.19 -49.93 38.20
N SER A 48 15.41 -49.28 37.06
CA SER A 48 14.41 -48.43 36.40
C SER A 48 13.79 -49.21 35.24
N LEU A 49 12.49 -49.52 35.33
CA LEU A 49 11.77 -50.39 34.38
C LEU A 49 10.54 -49.71 33.81
N ALA A 50 10.15 -50.11 32.60
CA ALA A 50 9.01 -49.51 31.94
C ALA A 50 7.70 -49.97 32.61
N THR A 51 7.54 -51.26 32.93
CA THR A 51 6.28 -51.79 33.47
C THR A 51 6.44 -52.43 34.85
N LEU A 52 5.35 -52.52 35.62
CA LEU A 52 5.36 -53.21 36.91
C LEU A 52 5.59 -54.72 36.74
N ALA A 53 5.09 -55.31 35.66
CA ALA A 53 5.29 -56.74 35.36
C ALA A 53 6.77 -57.09 35.14
N GLU A 54 7.53 -56.21 34.48
CA GLU A 54 8.98 -56.39 34.35
C GLU A 54 9.69 -56.32 35.70
N LEU A 55 9.23 -55.44 36.59
CA LEU A 55 9.78 -55.31 37.93
C LEU A 55 9.49 -56.56 38.79
N GLU A 56 8.27 -57.06 38.74
CA GLU A 56 7.86 -58.28 39.44
C GLU A 56 8.60 -59.53 38.95
N ALA A 57 9.03 -59.55 37.69
CA ALA A 57 9.88 -60.61 37.14
C ALA A 57 11.36 -60.47 37.55
N ASP A 58 11.83 -59.26 37.87
CA ASP A 58 13.22 -58.95 38.24
C ASP A 58 13.40 -58.98 39.77
N LEU A 59 13.53 -60.20 40.31
CA LEU A 59 13.64 -60.44 41.77
C LEU A 59 15.08 -60.57 42.27
N ASP A 60 16.09 -60.48 41.40
CA ASP A 60 17.50 -60.71 41.75
C ASP A 60 18.13 -59.58 42.58
N TRP A 61 17.31 -58.66 43.08
CA TRP A 61 17.71 -57.53 43.90
C TRP A 61 17.64 -57.87 45.39
N GLY A 62 18.59 -57.35 46.17
CA GLY A 62 18.61 -57.54 47.61
C GLY A 62 17.41 -56.90 48.31
N GLU A 63 17.15 -57.34 49.54
CA GLU A 63 16.12 -56.74 50.39
C GLU A 63 16.37 -55.25 50.59
N GLY A 64 15.31 -54.44 50.46
CA GLY A 64 15.38 -52.99 50.63
C GLY A 64 15.82 -52.21 49.39
N ALA A 65 16.11 -52.87 48.26
CA ALA A 65 16.35 -52.20 47.00
C ALA A 65 15.13 -51.37 46.55
N GLU A 66 15.36 -50.20 45.95
CA GLU A 66 14.31 -49.30 45.47
C GLU A 66 14.31 -49.21 43.95
N ALA A 67 13.20 -49.61 43.32
CA ALA A 67 13.00 -49.57 41.89
C ALA A 67 12.06 -48.45 41.47
N LYS A 68 12.17 -48.02 40.21
CA LYS A 68 11.26 -47.05 39.59
C LYS A 68 10.53 -47.68 38.42
N VAL A 69 9.21 -47.54 38.38
CA VAL A 69 8.35 -47.93 37.24
C VAL A 69 7.80 -46.67 36.58
N TRP A 70 8.16 -46.41 35.32
CA TRP A 70 7.91 -45.13 34.65
C TRP A 70 6.96 -45.18 33.44
N GLY A 71 6.87 -46.32 32.74
CA GLY A 71 6.20 -46.45 31.45
C GLY A 71 4.99 -47.39 31.43
N ASP A 72 4.45 -47.74 32.60
CA ASP A 72 3.28 -48.62 32.69
C ASP A 72 2.05 -47.88 32.15
N ALA A 73 1.23 -48.58 31.34
CA ALA A 73 0.02 -48.00 30.75
C ALA A 73 -0.95 -47.51 31.84
N SER A 74 -0.94 -48.16 33.01
CA SER A 74 -1.78 -47.79 34.15
C SER A 74 -1.05 -46.77 35.04
N SER A 75 -1.65 -45.59 35.23
CA SER A 75 -1.04 -44.49 36.03
C SER A 75 -0.86 -44.83 37.51
N ASP A 76 -1.69 -45.70 38.06
CA ASP A 76 -1.61 -46.22 39.43
C ASP A 76 -0.42 -47.17 39.67
N LYS A 77 0.08 -47.81 38.61
CA LYS A 77 1.25 -48.72 38.65
C LYS A 77 2.58 -47.99 38.49
N ARG A 78 2.58 -46.72 38.09
CA ARG A 78 3.79 -45.88 38.03
C ARG A 78 4.17 -45.37 39.42
N GLY A 79 5.43 -45.54 39.81
CA GLY A 79 5.86 -45.21 41.18
C GLY A 79 7.22 -45.78 41.58
N ILE A 80 7.56 -45.53 42.84
CA ILE A 80 8.73 -46.12 43.50
C ILE A 80 8.29 -47.37 44.26
N TYR A 81 9.05 -48.45 44.11
CA TYR A 81 8.80 -49.74 44.71
C TYR A 81 9.99 -50.18 45.55
N ARG A 82 9.74 -50.88 46.66
CA ARG A 82 10.78 -51.44 47.52
C ARG A 82 10.71 -52.96 47.54
N LYS A 83 11.87 -53.61 47.40
CA LYS A 83 12.01 -55.07 47.47
C LYS A 83 11.92 -55.54 48.92
N SER A 84 11.12 -56.56 49.17
CA SER A 84 11.17 -57.38 50.39
C SER A 84 11.73 -58.78 50.07
N GLY A 85 12.40 -59.39 51.04
CA GLY A 85 13.02 -60.72 50.89
C GLY A 85 14.39 -60.71 50.22
N VAL A 86 15.09 -61.85 50.32
CA VAL A 86 16.44 -62.04 49.77
C VAL A 86 16.42 -62.07 48.23
N SER A 87 17.56 -61.76 47.61
CA SER A 87 17.75 -61.82 46.15
C SER A 87 17.26 -63.17 45.58
N GLY A 88 16.46 -63.11 44.51
CA GLY A 88 15.81 -64.25 43.86
C GLY A 88 14.48 -64.67 44.49
N GLN A 89 14.04 -64.03 45.59
CA GLN A 89 12.79 -64.35 46.30
C GLN A 89 12.08 -63.06 46.78
N GLY A 90 10.81 -63.16 47.20
CA GLY A 90 10.04 -62.05 47.80
C GLY A 90 9.29 -61.19 46.77
N GLN A 91 8.88 -59.97 47.16
CA GLN A 91 7.98 -59.13 46.35
C GLN A 91 8.44 -57.67 46.28
N TRP A 92 7.89 -56.91 45.33
CA TRP A 92 8.06 -55.46 45.23
C TRP A 92 6.79 -54.78 45.75
N THR A 93 6.93 -53.87 46.70
CA THR A 93 5.80 -53.11 47.27
C THR A 93 5.93 -51.64 46.92
N ARG A 94 4.84 -51.00 46.44
CA ARG A 94 4.84 -49.57 46.14
C ARG A 94 4.99 -48.77 47.42
N ILE A 95 5.95 -47.84 47.45
CA ILE A 95 6.24 -46.97 48.61
C ILE A 95 5.95 -45.49 48.35
N GLY A 96 5.68 -45.09 47.11
CA GLY A 96 5.31 -43.72 46.80
C GLY A 96 5.15 -43.43 45.30
N PRO A 97 4.67 -42.21 44.96
CA PRO A 97 4.65 -41.73 43.59
C PRO A 97 6.07 -41.49 43.06
N LEU A 98 6.22 -41.36 41.73
CA LEU A 98 7.46 -40.89 41.14
C LEU A 98 7.69 -39.42 41.53
N PRO A 99 8.94 -38.98 41.75
CA PRO A 99 9.27 -37.57 41.93
C PRO A 99 8.84 -36.75 40.71
N GLU A 100 8.39 -35.50 40.90
CA GLU A 100 7.85 -34.64 39.83
C GLU A 100 8.82 -34.43 38.67
N THR A 101 10.13 -34.44 38.92
CA THR A 101 11.17 -34.34 37.88
C THR A 101 11.19 -35.52 36.92
N ASP A 102 10.68 -36.69 37.33
CA ASP A 102 10.62 -37.90 36.51
C ASP A 102 9.32 -37.97 35.66
N ILE A 103 8.32 -37.11 35.93
CA ILE A 103 7.04 -37.07 35.20
C ILE A 103 7.21 -36.52 33.78
N THR A 104 8.15 -35.59 33.56
CA THR A 104 8.42 -34.96 32.26
C THR A 104 8.85 -35.97 31.18
N HIS A 105 9.46 -37.09 31.59
CA HIS A 105 9.84 -38.19 30.68
C HIS A 105 8.66 -39.05 30.24
N SER A 106 7.49 -38.91 30.88
CA SER A 106 6.28 -39.72 30.64
C SER A 106 5.24 -39.04 29.74
N LEU A 107 5.54 -37.86 29.20
CA LEU A 107 4.73 -37.19 28.17
C LEU A 107 4.84 -37.95 26.84
N ARG A 108 4.32 -39.18 26.80
CA ARG A 108 3.88 -39.79 25.54
C ARG A 108 2.56 -39.11 25.16
N VAL A 109 2.50 -38.63 23.93
CA VAL A 109 1.24 -38.28 23.28
C VAL A 109 0.36 -39.54 23.31
N PRO A 110 -0.89 -39.48 23.81
CA PRO A 110 -1.80 -40.62 23.79
C PRO A 110 -1.94 -41.15 22.37
N ASP A 111 -1.67 -42.44 22.14
CA ASP A 111 -1.77 -43.08 20.82
C ASP A 111 -3.25 -43.26 20.35
N GLU A 112 -4.23 -42.90 21.19
CA GLU A 112 -5.66 -43.18 20.94
C GLU A 112 -6.50 -41.97 20.53
N GLU A 113 -5.99 -40.74 20.60
CA GLU A 113 -6.63 -39.61 19.92
C GLU A 113 -5.93 -39.42 18.58
N THR A 114 -6.58 -39.90 17.52
CA THR A 114 -6.29 -39.46 16.16
C THR A 114 -6.67 -37.99 16.08
N ILE A 115 -5.81 -37.13 16.60
CA ILE A 115 -5.72 -35.77 16.13
C ILE A 115 -5.27 -35.97 14.68
N GLU A 116 -6.22 -35.98 13.74
CA GLU A 116 -5.93 -35.67 12.35
C GLU A 116 -6.03 -34.15 12.25
N PRO A 117 -5.09 -33.36 12.83
CA PRO A 117 -5.26 -31.92 12.81
C PRO A 117 -5.17 -31.42 11.37
N PHE A 118 -4.52 -32.16 10.46
CA PHE A 118 -4.25 -31.73 9.11
C PHE A 118 -5.27 -32.25 8.10
N PRO A 119 -5.63 -31.44 7.09
CA PRO A 119 -6.39 -31.88 5.93
C PRO A 119 -5.77 -33.12 5.27
N GLN A 120 -6.60 -33.90 4.59
CA GLN A 120 -6.14 -35.11 3.91
C GLN A 120 -5.01 -34.78 2.92
N LYS A 121 -4.10 -35.74 2.70
CA LYS A 121 -2.93 -35.55 1.84
C LYS A 121 -3.32 -35.08 0.43
N ALA A 122 -4.45 -35.55 -0.09
CA ALA A 122 -4.98 -35.15 -1.38
C ALA A 122 -5.36 -33.67 -1.41
N ASP A 123 -6.02 -33.18 -0.36
CA ASP A 123 -6.53 -31.81 -0.28
C ASP A 123 -5.41 -30.78 -0.08
N ARG A 124 -4.32 -31.17 0.58
CA ARG A 124 -3.14 -30.29 0.78
C ARG A 124 -2.12 -30.32 -0.36
N ALA A 125 -2.29 -31.19 -1.35
CA ALA A 125 -1.33 -31.33 -2.43
C ALA A 125 -1.38 -30.09 -3.35
N GLY A 126 -0.32 -29.26 -3.31
CA GLY A 126 -0.20 -28.08 -4.18
C GLY A 126 -0.90 -26.82 -3.65
N THR A 127 -1.42 -26.85 -2.42
CA THR A 127 -2.01 -25.70 -1.72
C THR A 127 -1.10 -25.23 -0.58
N VAL A 128 -1.11 -23.94 -0.27
CA VAL A 128 -0.49 -23.41 0.96
C VAL A 128 -1.37 -23.78 2.16
N MET A 129 -0.79 -24.17 3.30
CA MET A 129 -1.60 -24.36 4.53
C MET A 129 -2.06 -23.02 5.10
N MET A 130 -3.34 -22.95 5.45
CA MET A 130 -3.93 -21.85 6.21
C MET A 130 -4.51 -22.37 7.52
N PHE A 131 -4.93 -21.47 8.40
CA PHE A 131 -5.65 -21.81 9.63
C PHE A 131 -6.97 -21.07 9.63
N ASP A 132 -8.04 -21.75 10.08
CA ASP A 132 -9.34 -21.12 10.25
C ASP A 132 -9.40 -20.25 11.51
N ALA A 133 -10.60 -19.72 11.82
CA ALA A 133 -10.82 -18.84 12.97
C ALA A 133 -10.57 -19.54 14.32
N ASP A 134 -10.68 -20.88 14.37
CA ASP A 134 -10.46 -21.70 15.56
C ASP A 134 -9.02 -22.23 15.63
N GLY A 135 -8.17 -21.84 14.68
CA GLY A 135 -6.77 -22.26 14.60
C GLY A 135 -6.56 -23.66 14.06
N GLN A 136 -7.58 -24.28 13.43
CA GLN A 136 -7.44 -25.58 12.77
C GLN A 136 -6.87 -25.38 11.36
N PRO A 137 -5.89 -26.20 10.94
CA PRO A 137 -5.30 -26.02 9.62
C PRO A 137 -6.28 -26.49 8.53
N THR A 138 -6.35 -25.70 7.47
CA THR A 138 -7.22 -25.90 6.30
C THR A 138 -6.42 -25.76 5.01
N ALA A 139 -6.91 -26.37 3.92
CA ALA A 139 -6.29 -26.23 2.61
C ALA A 139 -6.48 -24.80 2.10
N GLY A 140 -5.37 -24.15 1.78
CA GLY A 140 -5.36 -22.77 1.31
C GLY A 140 -5.38 -22.65 -0.22
N PRO A 141 -4.99 -21.49 -0.76
CA PRO A 141 -4.98 -21.26 -2.20
C PRO A 141 -3.91 -22.14 -2.84
N THR A 142 -4.16 -22.52 -4.09
CA THR A 142 -3.16 -23.19 -4.93
C THR A 142 -2.07 -22.20 -5.37
N ALA A 143 -0.93 -22.72 -5.83
CA ALA A 143 0.09 -21.89 -6.48
C ALA A 143 -0.48 -21.11 -7.69
N SER A 144 -1.46 -21.68 -8.41
CA SER A 144 -2.14 -21.00 -9.51
C SER A 144 -2.97 -19.82 -9.02
N ASP A 145 -3.70 -19.97 -7.91
CA ASP A 145 -4.51 -18.89 -7.35
C ASP A 145 -3.63 -17.72 -6.91
N ILE A 146 -2.50 -18.02 -6.27
CA ILE A 146 -1.51 -17.01 -5.85
C ILE A 146 -0.94 -16.30 -7.07
N SER A 147 -0.55 -17.04 -8.12
CA SER A 147 0.00 -16.46 -9.35
C SER A 147 -1.03 -15.57 -10.06
N ASN A 148 -2.29 -16.01 -10.15
CA ASN A 148 -3.38 -15.23 -10.73
C ASN A 148 -3.65 -13.96 -9.93
N ALA A 149 -3.65 -14.03 -8.59
CA ALA A 149 -3.82 -12.86 -7.73
C ALA A 149 -2.67 -11.86 -7.89
N GLN A 150 -1.42 -12.34 -8.01
CA GLN A 150 -0.25 -11.49 -8.29
C GLN A 150 -0.35 -10.82 -9.66
N ALA A 151 -0.74 -11.56 -10.70
CA ALA A 151 -0.95 -11.02 -12.04
C ALA A 151 -2.07 -9.96 -12.06
N HIS A 152 -3.17 -10.20 -11.36
CA HIS A 152 -4.25 -9.23 -11.20
C HIS A 152 -3.78 -7.96 -10.46
N ALA A 153 -3.03 -8.10 -9.36
CA ALA A 153 -2.49 -6.96 -8.62
C ALA A 153 -1.50 -6.12 -9.46
N GLN A 154 -0.67 -6.77 -10.27
CA GLN A 154 0.20 -6.11 -11.23
C GLN A 154 -0.61 -5.38 -12.31
N GLY A 155 -1.64 -6.03 -12.85
CA GLY A 155 -2.54 -5.42 -13.84
C GLY A 155 -3.27 -4.18 -13.32
N ILE A 156 -3.76 -4.22 -12.08
CA ILE A 156 -4.38 -3.07 -11.41
C ILE A 156 -3.38 -1.92 -11.23
N THR A 157 -2.15 -2.23 -10.82
CA THR A 157 -1.09 -1.22 -10.66
C THR A 157 -0.77 -0.56 -11.99
N ALA A 158 -0.59 -1.34 -13.06
CA ALA A 158 -0.35 -0.81 -14.41
C ALA A 158 -1.54 0.04 -14.92
N ALA A 159 -2.78 -0.39 -14.67
CA ALA A 159 -3.98 0.35 -15.06
C ALA A 159 -4.10 1.69 -14.30
N ARG A 160 -3.77 1.71 -13.01
CA ARG A 160 -3.72 2.93 -12.20
C ARG A 160 -2.69 3.91 -12.74
N ASP A 161 -1.47 3.44 -12.98
CA ASP A 161 -0.38 4.30 -13.48
C ASP A 161 -0.70 4.84 -14.88
N ALA A 162 -1.33 4.03 -15.75
CA ALA A 162 -1.82 4.48 -17.04
C ALA A 162 -2.94 5.54 -16.93
N ALA A 163 -3.86 5.38 -15.98
CA ALA A 163 -4.92 6.36 -15.73
C ALA A 163 -4.36 7.68 -15.19
N GLU A 164 -3.35 7.63 -14.33
CA GLU A 164 -2.66 8.82 -13.80
C GLU A 164 -1.90 9.56 -14.91
N ALA A 165 -1.19 8.83 -15.78
CA ALA A 165 -0.54 9.40 -16.95
C ALA A 165 -1.55 10.05 -17.93
N ALA A 166 -2.70 9.40 -18.15
CA ALA A 166 -3.76 9.94 -19.00
C ALA A 166 -4.37 11.21 -18.40
N LYS A 167 -4.59 11.25 -17.08
CA LYS A 167 -5.07 12.44 -16.36
C LYS A 167 -4.09 13.60 -16.52
N LYS A 168 -2.80 13.37 -16.27
CA LYS A 168 -1.76 14.40 -16.44
C LYS A 168 -1.73 14.96 -17.86
N ARG A 169 -1.80 14.09 -18.87
CA ARG A 169 -1.84 14.51 -20.28
C ARG A 169 -3.09 15.33 -20.61
N ALA A 170 -4.24 15.00 -20.01
CA ALA A 170 -5.46 15.79 -20.18
C ALA A 170 -5.34 17.19 -19.55
N GLU A 171 -4.67 17.30 -18.39
CA GLU A 171 -4.39 18.60 -17.74
C GLU A 171 -3.43 19.46 -18.59
N GLU A 172 -2.38 18.86 -19.16
CA GLU A 172 -1.46 19.54 -20.09
C GLU A 172 -2.21 20.04 -21.35
N ILE A 173 -3.04 19.20 -21.98
CA ILE A 173 -3.84 19.61 -23.15
C ILE A 173 -4.82 20.74 -22.79
N ALA A 174 -5.43 20.71 -21.60
CA ALA A 174 -6.34 21.77 -21.17
C ALA A 174 -5.61 23.11 -21.00
N ALA A 175 -4.39 23.09 -20.48
CA ALA A 175 -3.56 24.28 -20.37
C ALA A 175 -3.16 24.83 -21.75
N ASP A 176 -2.72 23.97 -22.68
CA ASP A 176 -2.35 24.36 -24.04
C ASP A 176 -3.53 24.98 -24.82
N VAL A 177 -4.74 24.40 -24.66
CA VAL A 177 -5.96 24.92 -25.28
C VAL A 177 -6.31 26.30 -24.73
N GLN A 178 -6.19 26.51 -23.41
CA GLN A 178 -6.44 27.81 -22.79
C GLN A 178 -5.44 28.86 -23.28
N GLU A 179 -4.15 28.54 -23.33
CA GLU A 179 -3.12 29.44 -23.87
C GLU A 179 -3.39 29.81 -25.34
N THR A 180 -3.75 28.83 -26.16
CA THR A 180 -4.10 29.07 -27.57
C THR A 180 -5.33 29.98 -27.71
N PHE A 181 -6.33 29.79 -26.86
CA PHE A 181 -7.52 30.63 -26.84
C PHE A 181 -7.19 32.07 -26.45
N ASP A 182 -6.37 32.28 -25.41
CA ASP A 182 -5.98 33.60 -24.92
C ASP A 182 -5.13 34.36 -25.96
N ASP A 183 -4.20 33.68 -26.64
CA ASP A 183 -3.42 34.26 -27.75
C ASP A 183 -4.34 34.67 -28.93
N ALA A 184 -5.29 33.82 -29.30
CA ALA A 184 -6.26 34.15 -30.35
C ALA A 184 -7.15 35.34 -29.98
N ALA A 185 -7.61 35.40 -28.73
CA ALA A 185 -8.40 36.51 -28.21
C ALA A 185 -7.61 37.82 -28.18
N GLN A 186 -6.33 37.77 -27.76
CA GLN A 186 -5.43 38.92 -27.75
C GLN A 186 -5.17 39.45 -29.17
N LYS A 187 -4.91 38.56 -30.14
CA LYS A 187 -4.72 38.93 -31.56
C LYS A 187 -5.97 39.57 -32.14
N ALA A 188 -7.15 39.01 -31.85
CA ALA A 188 -8.42 39.59 -32.29
C ALA A 188 -8.64 40.99 -31.68
N ALA A 189 -8.38 41.17 -30.38
CA ALA A 189 -8.48 42.46 -29.72
C ALA A 189 -7.52 43.50 -30.31
N GLN A 190 -6.26 43.13 -30.56
CA GLN A 190 -5.27 43.99 -31.20
C GLN A 190 -5.70 44.40 -32.62
N SER A 191 -6.27 43.47 -33.40
CA SER A 191 -6.80 43.78 -34.73
C SER A 191 -7.94 44.80 -34.67
N VAL A 192 -8.88 44.66 -33.74
CA VAL A 192 -9.95 45.65 -33.53
C VAL A 192 -9.38 47.01 -33.13
N VAL A 193 -8.45 47.05 -32.16
CA VAL A 193 -7.82 48.31 -31.72
C VAL A 193 -7.12 49.01 -32.88
N SER A 194 -6.33 48.28 -33.69
CA SER A 194 -5.65 48.86 -34.86
C SER A 194 -6.65 49.41 -35.89
N SER A 195 -7.75 48.70 -36.15
CA SER A 195 -8.79 49.15 -37.08
C SER A 195 -9.50 50.41 -36.60
N VAL A 196 -9.81 50.49 -35.29
CA VAL A 196 -10.39 51.68 -34.67
C VAL A 196 -9.42 52.84 -34.74
N GLN A 197 -8.14 52.63 -34.42
CA GLN A 197 -7.13 53.68 -34.50
C GLN A 197 -7.02 54.26 -35.92
N SER A 198 -6.94 53.42 -36.95
CA SER A 198 -6.92 53.88 -38.34
C SER A 198 -8.22 54.57 -38.77
N ALA A 199 -9.37 54.22 -38.18
CA ALA A 199 -10.62 54.93 -38.41
C ALA A 199 -10.61 56.32 -37.77
N VAL A 200 -10.09 56.44 -36.55
CA VAL A 200 -9.93 57.73 -35.84
C VAL A 200 -8.96 58.64 -36.60
N GLU A 201 -7.81 58.13 -37.04
CA GLU A 201 -6.83 58.91 -37.83
C GLU A 201 -7.44 59.44 -39.13
N ARG A 202 -8.25 58.62 -39.83
CA ARG A 202 -8.98 59.07 -41.03
C ARG A 202 -10.05 60.11 -40.72
N ALA A 203 -10.76 59.97 -39.59
CA ALA A 203 -11.78 60.93 -39.17
C ALA A 203 -11.15 62.29 -38.82
N GLU A 204 -10.04 62.30 -38.10
CA GLU A 204 -9.28 63.52 -37.78
C GLU A 204 -8.69 64.17 -39.05
N ALA A 205 -8.16 63.38 -39.98
CA ALA A 205 -7.68 63.90 -41.26
C ALA A 205 -8.82 64.51 -42.11
N ALA A 206 -9.99 63.87 -42.14
CA ALA A 206 -11.16 64.39 -42.83
C ALA A 206 -11.67 65.69 -42.19
N LYS A 207 -11.69 65.75 -40.85
CA LYS A 207 -12.04 66.96 -40.11
C LYS A 207 -11.07 68.11 -40.43
N ALA A 208 -9.76 67.86 -40.37
CA ALA A 208 -8.74 68.85 -40.71
C ALA A 208 -8.91 69.37 -42.15
N LYS A 209 -9.23 68.48 -43.09
CA LYS A 209 -9.49 68.88 -44.48
C LYS A 209 -10.76 69.73 -44.62
N ALA A 210 -11.82 69.39 -43.89
CA ALA A 210 -13.04 70.19 -43.86
C ALA A 210 -12.78 71.60 -43.28
N GLU A 211 -11.99 71.70 -42.21
CA GLU A 211 -11.57 72.99 -41.64
C GLU A 211 -10.74 73.82 -42.63
N GLU A 212 -9.84 73.19 -43.38
CA GLU A 212 -9.06 73.83 -44.45
C GLU A 212 -9.96 74.39 -45.56
N LEU A 213 -10.93 73.61 -46.05
CA LEU A 213 -11.89 74.04 -47.08
C LEU A 213 -12.77 75.20 -46.57
N LEU A 214 -13.22 75.13 -45.32
CA LEU A 214 -13.99 76.20 -44.71
C LEU A 214 -13.17 77.49 -44.61
N ALA A 215 -11.90 77.40 -44.20
CA ALA A 215 -11.00 78.55 -44.11
C ALA A 215 -10.64 79.14 -45.48
N ALA A 216 -10.60 78.32 -46.54
CA ALA A 216 -10.37 78.75 -47.92
C ALA A 216 -11.58 79.48 -48.56
N GLY A 217 -12.71 79.57 -47.85
CA GLY A 217 -13.94 80.16 -48.39
C GLY A 217 -14.58 79.31 -49.49
N SER A 218 -14.43 77.98 -49.42
CA SER A 218 -14.98 77.08 -50.42
C SER A 218 -16.50 77.24 -50.56
N VAL A 219 -16.98 77.09 -51.80
CA VAL A 219 -18.38 77.20 -52.20
C VAL A 219 -18.87 75.80 -52.57
N PHE A 220 -20.07 75.45 -52.13
CA PHE A 220 -20.76 74.24 -52.57
C PHE A 220 -21.28 74.44 -53.99
N TYR A 221 -21.16 73.43 -54.85
CA TYR A 221 -21.76 73.41 -56.19
C TYR A 221 -22.54 72.11 -56.32
N GLY A 222 -23.87 72.18 -56.37
CA GLY A 222 -24.75 71.01 -56.44
C GLY A 222 -25.66 71.07 -57.65
N LEU A 223 -25.81 69.95 -58.35
CA LEU A 223 -26.71 69.81 -59.49
C LEU A 223 -27.86 68.88 -59.12
N TYR A 224 -29.11 69.35 -59.21
CA TYR A 224 -30.29 68.51 -58.98
C TYR A 224 -31.33 68.70 -60.08
N ARG A 225 -32.31 67.79 -60.14
CA ARG A 225 -33.43 67.89 -61.06
C ARG A 225 -34.69 68.20 -60.26
N GLU A 226 -35.40 69.23 -60.68
CA GLU A 226 -36.73 69.56 -60.19
C GLU A 226 -37.64 69.72 -61.40
N ASP A 227 -38.69 68.91 -61.46
CA ASP A 227 -39.56 68.76 -62.63
C ASP A 227 -38.76 68.45 -63.92
N ASP A 228 -38.90 69.30 -64.94
CA ASP A 228 -38.19 69.23 -66.22
C ASP A 228 -36.99 70.18 -66.30
N HIS A 229 -36.52 70.70 -65.15
CA HIS A 229 -35.37 71.58 -65.08
C HIS A 229 -34.20 70.93 -64.35
N LEU A 230 -33.00 71.20 -64.86
CA LEU A 230 -31.75 70.92 -64.18
C LEU A 230 -31.33 72.19 -63.45
N ILE A 231 -31.26 72.13 -62.13
CA ILE A 231 -30.93 73.28 -61.28
C ILE A 231 -29.50 73.11 -60.76
N LEU A 232 -28.67 74.12 -61.01
CA LEU A 232 -27.36 74.27 -60.39
C LEU A 232 -27.49 75.24 -59.22
N GLU A 233 -27.24 74.76 -58.02
CA GLU A 233 -27.22 75.55 -56.81
C GLU A 233 -25.77 75.75 -56.36
N ASN A 234 -25.43 76.98 -55.97
CA ASN A 234 -24.16 77.26 -55.32
C ASN A 234 -24.33 78.18 -54.11
N GLY A 235 -23.46 78.04 -53.13
CA GLY A 235 -23.48 78.92 -51.97
C GLY A 235 -22.65 78.42 -50.78
N THR A 236 -22.76 79.16 -49.69
CA THR A 236 -22.21 78.82 -48.38
C THR A 236 -23.38 78.53 -47.43
N GLY A 237 -23.41 77.36 -46.81
CA GLY A 237 -24.52 76.93 -45.97
C GLY A 237 -24.63 75.42 -45.82
N ASP A 238 -25.69 74.98 -45.16
CA ASP A 238 -26.00 73.56 -45.01
C ASP A 238 -26.77 73.07 -46.24
N PHE A 239 -26.20 72.12 -46.97
CA PHE A 239 -26.80 71.49 -48.14
C PHE A 239 -27.10 70.02 -47.87
N ASP A 240 -28.30 69.57 -48.22
CA ASP A 240 -28.68 68.16 -48.16
C ASP A 240 -28.18 67.44 -49.41
N THR A 241 -27.02 66.80 -49.32
CA THR A 241 -26.35 66.14 -50.44
C THR A 241 -27.21 65.04 -51.10
N SER A 242 -28.22 64.51 -50.41
CA SER A 242 -29.13 63.50 -50.96
C SER A 242 -30.06 64.04 -52.07
N LYS A 243 -30.20 65.37 -52.18
CA LYS A 243 -31.02 66.02 -53.22
C LYS A 243 -30.30 66.18 -54.56
N TYR A 244 -28.97 66.11 -54.57
CA TYR A 244 -28.17 66.43 -55.74
C TYR A 244 -27.73 65.15 -56.48
N LEU A 245 -27.86 65.16 -57.80
CA LEU A 245 -27.36 64.13 -58.71
C LEU A 245 -25.83 64.05 -58.66
N CYS A 246 -25.18 65.22 -58.61
CA CYS A 246 -23.76 65.35 -58.32
C CYS A 246 -23.52 66.66 -57.56
N TRP A 247 -22.46 66.69 -56.76
CA TRP A 247 -22.04 67.88 -56.04
C TRP A 247 -20.53 67.89 -55.84
N ASP A 248 -19.98 69.09 -55.65
CA ASP A 248 -18.57 69.31 -55.35
C ASP A 248 -18.41 70.51 -54.40
N ILE A 249 -17.28 70.58 -53.70
CA ILE A 249 -16.89 71.71 -52.84
C ILE A 249 -15.54 72.22 -53.34
N GLY A 250 -15.56 73.41 -53.94
CA GLY A 250 -14.39 73.99 -54.59
C GLY A 250 -14.08 75.40 -54.10
N PRO A 251 -12.94 75.98 -54.50
CA PRO A 251 -12.69 77.40 -54.29
C PRO A 251 -13.81 78.25 -54.94
N PRO A 252 -14.04 79.48 -54.44
CA PRO A 252 -14.93 80.43 -55.09
C PRO A 252 -14.39 80.78 -56.49
N GLY A 253 -15.28 81.07 -57.44
CA GLY A 253 -14.90 81.50 -58.79
C GLY A 253 -15.08 80.45 -59.89
N LEU A 254 -15.80 79.35 -59.66
CA LEU A 254 -16.33 78.56 -60.77
C LEU A 254 -17.50 79.31 -61.40
N THR A 255 -17.39 79.55 -62.70
CA THR A 255 -18.45 80.10 -63.54
C THR A 255 -19.06 79.00 -64.38
N PHE A 256 -20.35 79.13 -64.69
CA PHE A 256 -21.08 78.18 -65.50
C PHE A 256 -21.73 78.87 -66.70
N SER A 257 -21.77 78.17 -67.82
CA SER A 257 -22.51 78.59 -69.01
C SER A 257 -23.11 77.38 -69.70
N ILE A 258 -24.11 77.60 -70.54
CA ILE A 258 -24.67 76.57 -71.41
C ILE A 258 -24.26 76.92 -72.83
N ASP A 259 -23.64 75.97 -73.54
CA ASP A 259 -23.27 76.18 -74.94
C ASP A 259 -24.51 76.14 -75.86
N GLN A 260 -24.31 76.47 -77.13
CA GLN A 260 -25.39 76.44 -78.14
C GLN A 260 -26.01 75.06 -78.38
N ASN A 261 -25.39 73.97 -77.87
CA ASN A 261 -25.88 72.60 -77.96
C ASN A 261 -26.59 72.13 -76.68
N GLY A 262 -26.68 72.97 -75.64
CA GLY A 262 -27.26 72.60 -74.36
C GLY A 262 -26.29 71.91 -73.39
N HIS A 263 -24.98 71.90 -73.66
CA HIS A 263 -23.99 71.36 -72.74
C HIS A 263 -23.68 72.36 -71.63
N LEU A 264 -23.66 71.89 -70.38
CA LEU A 264 -23.14 72.64 -69.25
C LEU A 264 -21.61 72.74 -69.35
N ILE A 265 -21.10 73.97 -69.43
CA ILE A 265 -19.67 74.28 -69.39
C ILE A 265 -19.35 74.87 -68.01
N LEU A 266 -18.38 74.24 -67.33
CA LEU A 266 -17.79 74.73 -66.09
C LEU A 266 -16.42 75.35 -66.42
N ALA A 267 -16.21 76.61 -66.03
CA ALA A 267 -14.94 77.30 -66.22
C ALA A 267 -14.50 77.94 -64.91
N THR A 268 -13.25 77.71 -64.50
CA THR A 268 -12.61 78.48 -63.44
C THR A 268 -12.37 79.90 -63.95
N GLN A 269 -12.81 80.89 -63.19
CA GLN A 269 -12.51 82.28 -63.46
C GLN A 269 -11.00 82.47 -63.22
N GLU A 270 -10.21 82.53 -64.30
CA GLU A 270 -8.80 82.93 -64.20
C GLU A 270 -8.77 84.38 -63.71
N GLY A 271 -8.37 84.56 -62.45
CA GLY A 271 -8.09 85.87 -61.85
C GLY A 271 -6.76 86.43 -62.32
#